data_AF-A0A9D2LK36-F1
#
_entry.id   AF-A0A9D2LK36-F1
#
_cell.length_a   1.000
_cell.length_b   1.000
_cell.length_c   1.000
_cell.angle_alpha   90.00
_cell.angle_beta   90.00
_cell.angle_gamma   90.00
#
_symmetry.space_group_name_H-M   'P 1'
#
loop_
_entity.id
_entity.type
_entity.pdbx_description
1 polymer ?
#
loop_
_entity_poly.entity_id
_entity_poly.type
_entity_poly.pdbx_seq_one_letter_code
_entity_poly.pdbx_strand_id
1 'polypeptide(L)'
;MEDPFAFLTLDFLKRSEIYPGSLGTFRYRFQRTGKVNDGTVQAWVYENICFEKARQIETETFPWTEEGMASLRTWLNEKLRERGSAPYRIWTAP
;
A
#
# COMPACT_ATOMS: atom_id res chain seq x y z
N MET A 1 10.96 -3.27 15.98
CA MET A 1 10.76 -3.69 14.57
C MET A 1 10.55 -2.39 13.81
N GLU A 2 11.37 -2.10 12.79
CA GLU A 2 11.15 -0.90 11.95
C GLU A 2 9.77 -0.99 11.30
N ASP A 3 9.04 0.14 11.26
CA ASP A 3 7.77 0.21 10.52
C ASP A 3 8.08 0.12 9.02
N PRO A 4 7.68 -0.96 8.32
CA PRO A 4 8.00 -1.15 6.92
C PRO A 4 7.37 -0.09 6.01
N PHE A 5 6.40 0.68 6.52
CA PHE A 5 5.72 1.76 5.80
C PHE A 5 6.15 3.16 6.27
N ALA A 6 7.21 3.29 7.07
CA ALA A 6 7.72 4.59 7.54
C ALA A 6 8.08 5.56 6.39
N PHE A 7 8.38 5.03 5.19
CA PHE A 7 8.66 5.82 4.00
C PHE A 7 7.45 6.61 3.47
N LEU A 8 6.21 6.26 3.86
CA LEU A 8 4.97 6.92 3.44
C LEU A 8 4.79 8.26 4.14
N THR A 9 5.66 9.21 3.81
CA THR A 9 5.58 10.60 4.25
C THR A 9 4.65 11.42 3.35
N LEU A 10 4.29 12.63 3.79
CA LEU A 10 3.49 13.58 3.00
C LEU A 10 4.07 13.81 1.59
N ASP A 11 5.40 13.85 1.50
CA ASP A 11 6.14 14.12 0.27
C ASP A 11 6.25 12.91 -0.66
N PHE A 12 6.09 11.70 -0.14
CA PHE A 12 6.28 10.47 -0.90
C PHE A 12 5.37 10.42 -2.13
N LEU A 13 4.09 10.77 -1.96
CA LEU A 13 3.07 10.74 -3.00
C LEU A 13 3.10 11.97 -3.93
N LYS A 14 4.02 12.93 -3.70
CA LYS A 14 4.31 13.98 -4.70
C LYS A 14 5.04 13.40 -5.91
N ARG A 15 5.74 12.27 -5.75
CA ARG A 15 6.60 11.67 -6.77
C ARG A 15 5.82 11.01 -7.90
N SER A 16 4.63 10.50 -7.62
CA SER A 16 3.79 9.83 -8.61
C SER A 16 2.33 9.92 -8.21
N GLU A 17 1.45 10.03 -9.20
CA GLU A 17 0.00 9.94 -8.99
C GLU A 17 -0.43 8.55 -8.54
N ILE A 18 0.20 7.52 -9.10
CA ILE A 18 -0.09 6.11 -8.83
C ILE A 18 1.21 5.45 -8.38
N TYR A 19 1.17 4.77 -7.25
CA TYR A 19 2.32 4.07 -6.69
C TYR A 19 1.97 2.62 -6.35
N PRO A 20 2.46 1.63 -7.13
CA PRO A 20 2.42 0.23 -6.74
C PRO A 20 3.62 -0.13 -5.85
N GLY A 21 3.44 -1.06 -4.92
CA GLY A 21 4.53 -1.58 -4.10
C GLY A 21 4.26 -2.97 -3.52
N SER A 22 5.28 -3.54 -2.88
CA SER A 22 5.22 -4.90 -2.34
C SER A 22 6.16 -5.15 -1.17
N LEU A 23 5.76 -6.05 -0.27
CA LEU A 23 6.61 -6.65 0.77
C LEU A 23 6.43 -8.18 0.73
N GLY A 24 7.42 -8.91 0.20
CA GLY A 24 7.27 -10.36 -0.01
C GLY A 24 6.11 -10.66 -0.96
N THR A 25 5.07 -11.34 -0.49
CA THR A 25 3.80 -11.58 -1.20
C THR A 25 2.76 -10.48 -1.01
N PHE A 26 2.90 -9.60 0.00
CA PHE A 26 1.98 -8.50 0.23
C PHE A 26 2.09 -7.50 -0.93
N ARG A 27 0.95 -7.11 -1.50
CA ARG A 27 0.87 -6.14 -2.60
C ARG A 27 -0.01 -4.99 -2.17
N TYR A 28 0.44 -3.77 -2.49
CA TYR A 28 -0.31 -2.56 -2.24
C TYR A 28 -0.21 -1.60 -3.41
N ARG A 29 -1.19 -0.72 -3.54
CA ARG A 29 -1.22 0.36 -4.52
C ARG A 29 -1.80 1.60 -3.87
N PHE A 30 -1.26 2.76 -4.23
CA PHE A 30 -1.81 4.07 -3.86
C PHE A 30 -2.15 4.85 -5.11
N GLN A 31 -3.21 5.66 -5.02
CA GLN A 31 -3.54 6.68 -6.00
C GLN A 31 -3.89 7.96 -5.25
N ARG A 32 -3.16 9.03 -5.54
CA ARG A 32 -3.39 10.34 -4.93
C ARG A 32 -4.20 11.23 -5.88
N THR A 33 -5.19 11.92 -5.34
CA THR A 33 -5.96 12.93 -6.05
C THR A 33 -5.89 14.27 -5.33
N GLY A 34 -5.97 15.37 -6.07
CA GLY A 34 -5.89 16.71 -5.49
C GLY A 34 -4.46 17.12 -5.09
N LYS A 35 -4.38 18.02 -4.11
CA LYS A 35 -3.13 18.60 -3.60
C LYS A 35 -2.88 18.15 -2.16
N VAL A 36 -1.65 18.30 -1.68
CA VAL A 36 -1.34 18.10 -0.26
C VAL A 36 -2.26 18.96 0.62
N ASN A 37 -2.75 18.40 1.72
CA ASN A 37 -3.69 18.98 2.69
C ASN A 37 -5.14 19.18 2.23
N ASP A 38 -5.46 18.93 0.96
CA ASP A 38 -6.82 19.09 0.40
C ASP A 38 -7.25 17.86 -0.44
N GLY A 39 -6.29 17.02 -0.77
CA GLY A 39 -6.46 15.82 -1.59
C GLY A 39 -6.71 14.57 -0.78
N THR A 40 -6.80 13.46 -1.49
CA THR A 40 -7.00 12.13 -0.90
C THR A 40 -6.04 11.12 -1.48
N VAL A 41 -5.82 10.05 -0.74
CA VAL A 41 -5.02 8.90 -1.12
C VAL A 41 -5.91 7.68 -1.01
N GLN A 42 -6.27 7.11 -2.15
CA GLN A 42 -6.93 5.82 -2.19
C GLN A 42 -5.86 4.74 -2.15
N ALA A 43 -5.99 3.81 -1.21
CA ALA A 43 -5.12 2.67 -1.03
C ALA A 43 -5.85 1.38 -1.40
N TRP A 44 -5.10 0.43 -1.93
CA TRP A 44 -5.55 -0.94 -2.17
C TRP A 44 -4.52 -1.91 -1.64
N VAL A 45 -4.98 -2.97 -0.98
CA VAL A 45 -4.18 -4.17 -0.70
C VAL A 45 -4.86 -5.35 -1.37
N TYR A 46 -4.06 -6.21 -1.98
CA TYR A 46 -4.58 -7.26 -2.85
C TYR A 46 -3.68 -8.47 -2.90
N GLU A 47 -4.25 -9.61 -3.31
CA GLU A 47 -3.50 -10.83 -3.58
C GLU A 47 -3.16 -10.95 -5.06
N ASN A 48 -2.17 -11.80 -5.37
CA ASN A 48 -1.65 -12.09 -6.71
C ASN A 48 -0.86 -10.95 -7.36
N ILE A 49 0.01 -11.32 -8.31
CA ILE A 49 0.98 -10.42 -8.96
C ILE A 49 0.28 -9.37 -9.84
N CYS A 50 -0.89 -9.68 -10.40
CA CYS A 50 -1.64 -8.78 -11.28
C CYS A 50 -2.85 -8.18 -10.57
N PHE A 51 -2.87 -6.85 -10.42
CA PHE A 51 -4.00 -6.09 -9.84
C PHE A 51 -5.34 -6.39 -10.53
N GLU A 52 -5.35 -6.53 -11.86
CA GLU A 52 -6.56 -6.82 -12.65
C GLU A 52 -7.11 -8.23 -12.42
N LYS A 53 -6.27 -9.16 -11.94
CA LYS A 53 -6.64 -10.55 -11.63
C LYS A 53 -6.75 -10.80 -10.12
N ALA A 54 -6.56 -9.75 -9.32
CA ALA A 54 -6.56 -9.88 -7.89
C ALA A 54 -7.95 -10.24 -7.38
N ARG A 55 -8.00 -11.22 -6.48
CA ARG A 55 -9.18 -11.52 -5.67
C ARG A 55 -8.91 -10.94 -4.27
N GLN A 56 -9.96 -10.61 -3.53
CA GLN A 56 -9.85 -10.04 -2.18
C GLN A 56 -9.10 -8.70 -2.14
N ILE A 57 -9.62 -7.73 -2.91
CA ILE A 57 -9.15 -6.35 -2.89
C ILE A 57 -9.81 -5.65 -1.70
N GLU A 58 -9.00 -5.19 -0.76
CA GLU A 58 -9.46 -4.25 0.26
C GLU A 58 -8.99 -2.86 -0.10
N THR A 59 -9.88 -1.88 0.02
CA THR A 59 -9.60 -0.49 -0.32
C THR A 59 -10.03 0.43 0.81
N GLU A 60 -9.23 1.47 1.03
CA GLU A 60 -9.55 2.53 1.98
C GLU A 60 -9.01 3.86 1.45
N THR A 61 -9.71 4.94 1.79
CA THR A 61 -9.36 6.28 1.34
C THR A 61 -8.98 7.13 2.54
N PHE A 62 -7.82 7.76 2.46
CA PHE A 62 -7.27 8.62 3.51
C PHE A 62 -7.12 10.04 3.00
N PRO A 63 -7.24 11.06 3.86
CA PRO A 63 -6.88 12.42 3.50
C PRO A 63 -5.38 12.52 3.21
N TRP A 64 -4.96 13.36 2.26
CA TRP A 64 -3.54 13.60 1.97
C TRP A 64 -2.95 14.64 2.94
N THR A 65 -3.03 14.32 4.24
CA THR A 65 -2.46 15.10 5.36
C THR A 65 -1.46 14.25 6.14
N GLU A 66 -0.72 14.86 7.08
CA GLU A 66 0.18 14.13 7.98
C GLU A 66 -0.55 13.01 8.75
N GLU A 67 -1.72 13.34 9.30
CA GLU A 67 -2.56 12.41 10.05
C GLU A 67 -3.12 11.31 9.14
N GLY A 68 -3.55 11.66 7.93
CA GLY A 68 -4.01 10.68 6.95
C GLY A 68 -2.92 9.70 6.54
N MET A 69 -1.66 10.17 6.42
CA MET A 69 -0.53 9.28 6.18
C MET A 69 -0.20 8.40 7.38
N ALA A 70 -0.38 8.88 8.61
CA ALA A 70 -0.26 8.05 9.81
C ALA A 70 -1.34 6.96 9.87
N SER A 71 -2.59 7.30 9.53
CA SER A 71 -3.70 6.34 9.43
C SER A 71 -3.45 5.31 8.33
N LEU A 72 -2.98 5.74 7.16
CA LEU A 72 -2.61 4.84 6.06
C LEU A 72 -1.52 3.84 6.48
N ARG A 73 -0.46 4.30 7.16
CA ARG A 73 0.60 3.42 7.68
C ARG A 73 0.06 2.42 8.70
N THR A 74 -0.84 2.86 9.58
CA THR A 74 -1.49 1.99 10.57
C THR A 74 -2.29 0.89 9.89
N TRP A 75 -3.15 1.28 8.94
CA TRP A 75 -3.97 0.36 8.16
C TRP A 75 -3.12 -0.65 7.39
N LEU A 76 -2.07 -0.20 6.71
CA LEU A 76 -1.16 -1.09 5.99
C LEU A 76 -0.46 -2.09 6.91
N ASN A 77 -0.06 -1.68 8.11
CA ASN A 77 0.53 -2.56 9.11
C ASN A 77 -0.46 -3.59 9.65
N GLU A 78 -1.74 -3.25 9.77
CA GLU A 78 -2.80 -4.21 10.11
C GLU A 78 -2.99 -5.22 8.98
N LYS A 79 -3.15 -4.75 7.74
CA LYS A 79 -3.32 -5.62 6.57
C LYS A 79 -2.10 -6.52 6.32
N LEU A 80 -0.90 -6.03 6.59
CA LEU A 80 0.33 -6.81 6.52
C LEU A 80 0.35 -7.92 7.58
N ARG A 81 -0.15 -7.66 8.79
CA ARG A 81 -0.26 -8.67 9.87
C ARG A 81 -1.32 -9.73 9.56
N GLU A 82 -2.45 -9.34 9.00
CA GLU A 82 -3.55 -10.24 8.62
C GLU A 82 -3.15 -11.16 7.46
N ARG A 83 -2.52 -10.62 6.41
CA ARG A 83 -2.22 -11.35 5.17
C ARG A 83 -0.83 -11.98 5.15
N GLY A 84 0.10 -11.47 5.95
CA GLY A 84 1.50 -11.85 5.94
C GLY A 84 2.28 -11.33 4.72
N SER A 85 3.59 -11.53 4.77
CA SER A 85 4.56 -11.14 3.72
C SER A 85 5.56 -12.25 3.48
N ALA A 86 5.06 -13.45 3.18
CA ALA A 86 5.91 -14.59 2.87
C ALA A 86 6.91 -14.20 1.76
N PRO A 87 8.17 -14.68 1.81
CA PRO A 87 9.10 -14.48 0.72
C PRO A 87 8.48 -15.00 -0.58
N TYR A 88 8.53 -14.19 -1.63
CA TYR A 88 8.06 -14.63 -2.93
C TYR A 88 8.93 -15.80 -3.42
N ARG A 89 8.37 -17.02 -3.45
CA ARG A 89 9.06 -18.21 -3.96
C ARG A 89 8.65 -18.42 -5.39
N ILE A 90 9.60 -18.23 -6.30
CA ILE A 90 9.49 -18.75 -7.67
C ILE A 90 9.58 -20.27 -7.51
N TRP A 91 8.52 -21.00 -7.85
CA TRP A 91 8.60 -22.45 -7.90
C TRP A 91 9.50 -22.80 -9.10
N THR A 92 10.79 -23.01 -8.85
CA THR A 92 11.62 -23.76 -9.79
C THR A 92 11.02 -25.16 -9.83
N ALA A 93 10.41 -25.50 -10.96
CA ALA A 93 9.94 -26.86 -11.21
C ALA A 93 11.10 -27.86 -11.01
N PRO A 94 10.83 -29.05 -10.46
CA PRO A 94 11.83 -30.11 -10.29
C PRO A 94 12.42 -30.55 -11.64
#